data_AF-A0A1V6AAH1-F1
#
_entry.id   AF-A0A1V6AAH1-F1
#
_cell.length_a   1.000
_cell.length_b   1.000
_cell.length_c   1.000
_cell.angle_alpha   90.00
_cell.angle_beta   90.00
_cell.angle_gamma   90.00
#
_symmetry.space_group_name_H-M   'P 1'
#
loop_
_entity.id
_entity.type
_entity.pdbx_description
1 polymer ?
#
loop_
_entity_poly.entity_id
_entity_poly.type
_entity_poly.pdbx_seq_one_letter_code
_entity_poly.pdbx_strand_id
1 'polypeptide(L)'
;MRDLEFVFGQLLKDRRIAMGLSPKQLAEKLGYRNIVKGIRRINVAEEGGARDNKLQEIMAILGVTEADRSQCRIEQEKQILEKIKTLPKFKPVLVYRIMACIYAEAKIPEELTTEEQLKEFAGNFARERKFKAWLKLDYNITYFINTDGKVSEPIRSIASLPYAYVK
;
A
#
# COMPACT_ATOMS: atom_id res chain seq x y z
N MET A 1 -2.12 -0.90 -5.85
CA MET A 1 -0.83 -0.59 -5.19
C MET A 1 -0.55 -1.74 -4.24
N ARG A 2 0.70 -2.21 -4.10
CA ARG A 2 1.00 -3.29 -3.16
C ARG A 2 1.01 -2.67 -1.76
N ASP A 3 0.09 -3.06 -0.88
CA ASP A 3 0.21 -2.74 0.55
C ASP A 3 1.44 -3.51 1.02
N LEU A 4 2.55 -2.79 1.22
CA LEU A 4 3.81 -3.30 1.72
C LEU A 4 3.76 -3.27 3.25
N GLU A 5 4.02 -4.41 3.87
CA GLU A 5 4.14 -4.55 5.33
C GLU A 5 5.63 -4.53 5.73
N PHE A 6 6.34 -3.42 5.51
CA PHE A 6 7.79 -3.32 5.71
C PHE A 6 8.23 -3.52 7.17
N VAL A 7 7.45 -3.04 8.14
CA VAL A 7 7.76 -3.27 9.57
C VAL A 7 7.68 -4.77 9.89
N PHE A 8 6.66 -5.44 9.34
CA PHE A 8 6.49 -6.88 9.50
C PHE A 8 7.56 -7.68 8.74
N GLY A 9 7.89 -7.27 7.52
CA GLY A 9 8.98 -7.86 6.75
C GLY A 9 10.32 -7.77 7.49
N GLN A 10 10.61 -6.63 8.11
CA GLN A 10 11.79 -6.45 8.95
C GLN A 10 11.77 -7.38 10.17
N LEU A 11 10.63 -7.52 10.85
CA LEU A 11 10.48 -8.49 11.95
C LEU A 11 10.80 -9.93 11.50
N LEU A 12 10.30 -10.37 10.35
CA LEU A 12 10.61 -11.70 9.80
C LEU A 12 12.11 -11.87 9.57
N LYS A 13 12.75 -10.86 8.98
CA LYS A 13 14.19 -10.86 8.73
C LYS A 13 14.98 -10.94 10.03
N ASP A 14 14.62 -10.15 11.03
CA ASP A 14 15.28 -10.12 12.33
C ASP A 14 15.15 -11.46 13.05
N ARG A 15 13.97 -12.07 13.03
CA ARG A 15 13.74 -13.41 13.58
C ARG A 15 14.58 -14.47 12.87
N ARG A 16 14.65 -14.43 11.53
CA ARG A 16 15.49 -15.35 10.76
C ARG A 16 16.97 -15.23 11.14
N ILE A 17 17.49 -14.00 11.24
CA ILE A 17 18.87 -13.72 11.61
C ILE A 17 19.15 -14.16 13.05
N ALA A 18 18.23 -13.89 13.99
CA ALA A 18 18.35 -14.31 15.39
C ALA A 18 18.40 -15.84 15.55
N MET A 19 17.75 -16.58 14.65
CA MET A 19 17.82 -18.05 14.59
C MET A 19 19.06 -18.57 13.85
N GLY A 20 19.96 -17.70 13.37
CA GLY A 20 21.15 -18.09 12.61
C GLY A 20 20.86 -18.69 11.23
N LEU A 21 19.67 -18.43 10.67
CA LEU A 21 19.26 -19.01 9.40
C LEU A 21 19.62 -18.10 8.23
N SER A 22 20.30 -18.65 7.23
CA SER A 22 20.35 -18.04 5.90
C SER A 22 19.01 -18.19 5.18
N PRO A 23 18.70 -17.35 4.17
CA PRO A 23 17.50 -17.52 3.34
C PRO A 23 17.45 -18.90 2.66
N LYS A 24 18.61 -19.46 2.29
CA LYS A 24 18.72 -20.81 1.73
C LYS A 24 18.26 -21.88 2.73
N GLN A 25 18.76 -21.85 3.97
CA GLN A 25 18.40 -22.81 5.00
C GLN A 25 16.93 -22.73 5.39
N LEU A 26 16.36 -21.51 5.40
CA LEU A 26 14.92 -21.35 5.61
C LEU A 26 14.11 -21.93 4.43
N ALA A 27 14.57 -21.74 3.18
CA ALA A 27 13.92 -22.35 2.01
C ALA A 27 13.97 -23.89 2.06
N GLU A 28 15.08 -24.47 2.51
CA GLU A 28 15.22 -25.91 2.71
C GLU A 28 14.26 -26.42 3.80
N LYS A 29 14.16 -25.73 4.94
CA LYS A 29 13.20 -26.05 6.01
C LYS A 29 11.74 -25.97 5.57
N LEU A 30 11.43 -25.07 4.64
CA LEU A 30 10.10 -24.93 4.01
C LEU A 30 9.81 -25.98 2.94
N GLY A 31 10.75 -26.91 2.67
CA GLY A 31 10.57 -28.00 1.72
C GLY A 31 10.60 -27.56 0.25
N TYR A 32 11.22 -26.41 -0.08
CA TYR A 32 11.34 -26.00 -1.46
C TYR A 32 12.25 -26.94 -2.25
N ARG A 33 11.71 -27.60 -3.28
CA ARG A 33 12.54 -28.33 -4.28
C ARG A 33 13.40 -27.38 -5.11
N ASN A 34 12.83 -26.22 -5.47
CA ASN A 34 13.56 -25.14 -6.15
C ASN A 34 13.98 -24.10 -5.11
N ILE A 35 15.22 -24.21 -4.63
CA ILE A 35 15.79 -23.36 -3.58
C ILE A 35 15.83 -21.89 -3.99
N VAL A 36 16.17 -21.58 -5.25
CA VAL A 36 16.22 -20.19 -5.75
C VAL A 36 14.84 -19.54 -5.66
N LYS A 37 13.77 -20.27 -6.02
CA LYS A 37 12.39 -19.80 -5.88
C LYS A 37 12.02 -19.59 -4.41
N GLY A 38 12.46 -20.47 -3.51
CA GLY A 38 12.25 -20.35 -2.08
C GLY A 38 12.92 -19.09 -1.50
N ILE A 39 14.20 -18.88 -1.79
CA ILE A 39 14.96 -17.69 -1.38
C ILE A 39 14.26 -16.42 -1.86
N ARG A 40 13.87 -16.37 -3.14
CA ARG A 40 13.16 -15.20 -3.69
C ARG A 40 11.87 -14.91 -2.92
N ARG A 41 11.08 -15.93 -2.57
CA ARG A 41 9.83 -15.74 -1.81
C ARG A 41 10.07 -15.28 -0.38
N ILE A 42 11.09 -15.81 0.28
CA ILE A 42 11.51 -15.37 1.61
C ILE A 42 11.93 -13.89 1.56
N ASN A 43 12.78 -13.51 0.61
CA ASN A 43 13.20 -12.12 0.46
C ASN A 43 11.99 -11.19 0.21
N VAL A 44 11.04 -11.59 -0.63
CA VAL A 44 9.81 -10.83 -0.86
C VAL A 44 8.97 -10.70 0.42
N ALA A 45 8.91 -11.74 1.26
CA ALA A 45 8.24 -11.68 2.55
C ALA A 45 8.96 -10.71 3.52
N GLU A 46 10.28 -10.78 3.59
CA GLU A 46 11.13 -9.90 4.39
C GLU A 46 11.12 -8.44 3.92
N GLU A 47 10.78 -8.21 2.65
CA GLU A 47 10.53 -6.88 2.11
C GLU A 47 9.09 -6.39 2.36
N GLY A 48 8.23 -7.21 2.97
CA GLY A 48 6.82 -6.87 3.28
C GLY A 48 5.83 -7.14 2.15
N GLY A 49 6.23 -7.91 1.13
CA GLY A 49 5.45 -8.13 -0.10
C GLY A 49 4.67 -9.45 -0.19
N ALA A 50 4.71 -10.31 0.83
CA ALA A 50 4.11 -11.65 0.76
C ALA A 50 2.63 -11.68 1.16
N ARG A 51 1.81 -12.47 0.43
CA ARG A 51 0.36 -12.67 0.68
C ARG A 51 -0.10 -14.11 0.46
N ASP A 52 0.81 -15.07 0.37
CA ASP A 52 0.48 -16.46 0.04
C ASP A 52 0.56 -17.38 1.28
N ASN A 53 0.04 -18.60 1.14
CA ASN A 53 0.11 -19.64 2.18
C ASN A 53 1.54 -19.90 2.68
N LYS A 54 2.55 -19.58 1.87
CA LYS A 54 3.96 -19.69 2.24
C LYS A 54 4.39 -18.67 3.27
N LEU A 55 3.72 -17.52 3.38
CA LEU A 55 3.94 -16.58 4.47
C LEU A 55 3.59 -17.21 5.82
N GLN A 56 2.47 -17.93 5.91
CA GLN A 56 2.06 -18.61 7.15
C GLN A 56 3.06 -19.69 7.57
N GLU A 57 3.61 -20.45 6.61
CA GLU A 57 4.67 -21.41 6.89
C GLU A 57 5.98 -20.72 7.35
N ILE A 58 6.36 -19.59 6.73
CA ILE A 58 7.52 -18.78 7.15
C ILE A 58 7.31 -18.29 8.60
N MET A 59 6.14 -17.72 8.89
CA MET A 59 5.77 -17.26 10.24
C MET A 59 5.87 -18.39 11.26
N ALA A 60 5.34 -19.58 10.94
CA ALA A 60 5.39 -20.74 11.81
C ALA A 60 6.83 -21.18 12.12
N ILE A 61 7.72 -21.23 11.13
CA ILE A 61 9.13 -21.60 11.35
C ILE A 61 9.87 -20.54 12.18
N LEU A 62 9.54 -19.26 11.96
CA LEU A 62 10.19 -18.13 12.64
C LEU A 62 9.57 -17.80 14.01
N GLY A 63 8.53 -18.54 14.43
CA GLY A 63 7.84 -18.30 15.69
C GLY A 63 7.12 -16.95 15.75
N VAL A 64 6.63 -16.47 14.61
CA VAL A 64 5.91 -15.20 14.48
C VAL A 64 4.41 -15.48 14.38
N THR A 65 3.62 -14.73 15.14
CA THR A 65 2.16 -14.91 15.23
C THR A 65 1.42 -13.86 14.40
N GLU A 66 0.12 -14.08 14.16
CA GLU A 66 -0.74 -13.06 13.55
C GLU A 66 -0.96 -11.86 14.50
N ALA A 67 -0.78 -12.05 15.81
CA ALA A 67 -0.78 -10.96 16.79
C ALA A 67 0.43 -10.04 16.60
N ASP A 68 1.63 -10.62 16.39
CA ASP A 68 2.84 -9.84 16.06
C ASP A 68 2.65 -9.06 14.76
N ARG A 69 2.07 -9.70 13.74
CA ARG A 69 1.79 -9.05 12.46
C ARG A 69 0.80 -7.90 12.62
N SER A 70 -0.24 -8.08 13.43
CA SER A 70 -1.22 -7.03 13.73
C SER A 70 -0.58 -5.85 14.46
N GLN A 71 0.32 -6.13 15.42
CA GLN A 71 1.09 -5.09 16.09
C GLN A 71 2.02 -4.34 15.13
N CYS A 72 2.69 -5.05 14.22
CA CYS A 72 3.50 -4.43 13.17
C CYS A 72 2.68 -3.53 12.25
N ARG A 73 1.41 -3.86 11.96
CA ARG A 73 0.53 -2.98 11.17
C ARG A 73 0.23 -1.66 11.89
N ILE A 74 -0.07 -1.72 13.19
CA ILE A 74 -0.29 -0.52 14.02
C ILE A 74 0.97 0.35 14.06
N GLU A 75 2.12 -0.27 14.26
CA GLU A 75 3.41 0.43 14.29
C GLU A 75 3.74 1.07 12.94
N GLN A 76 3.54 0.32 11.86
CA GLN A 76 3.72 0.83 10.50
C GLN A 76 2.82 2.02 10.20
N GLU A 77 1.55 1.97 10.60
CA GLU A 77 0.61 3.07 10.47
C GLU A 77 1.11 4.33 11.19
N LYS A 78 1.62 4.19 12.42
CA LYS A 78 2.23 5.32 13.15
C LYS A 78 3.43 5.92 12.42
N GLN A 79 4.39 5.07 12.00
CA GLN A 79 5.59 5.53 11.30
C GLN A 79 5.25 6.27 10.00
N ILE A 80 4.22 5.80 9.29
CA ILE A 80 3.78 6.45 8.07
C ILE A 80 3.09 7.80 8.37
N LEU A 81 2.20 7.85 9.36
CA LEU A 81 1.56 9.11 9.75
C LEU A 81 2.59 10.16 10.21
N GLU A 82 3.64 9.74 10.91
CA GLU A 82 4.76 10.61 11.26
C GLU A 82 5.53 11.07 10.02
N LYS A 83 5.81 10.16 9.08
CA LYS A 83 6.49 10.51 7.83
C LYS A 83 5.68 11.53 7.02
N ILE A 84 4.37 11.37 6.93
CA ILE A 84 3.47 12.31 6.21
C ILE A 84 3.61 13.73 6.76
N LYS A 85 3.77 13.92 8.08
CA LYS A 85 3.98 15.25 8.69
C LYS A 85 5.25 15.94 8.20
N THR A 86 6.24 15.19 7.72
CA THR A 86 7.51 15.72 7.20
C THR A 86 7.48 16.02 5.71
N LEU A 87 6.44 15.58 4.99
CA LEU A 87 6.31 15.77 3.56
C LEU A 87 5.79 17.18 3.23
N PRO A 88 6.11 17.72 2.04
CA PRO A 88 5.50 18.96 1.59
C PRO A 88 3.98 18.82 1.51
N LYS A 89 3.28 19.94 1.68
CA LYS A 89 1.82 20.00 1.59
C LYS A 89 1.34 19.29 0.32
N PHE A 90 0.44 18.33 0.48
CA PHE A 90 -0.10 17.57 -0.64
C PHE A 90 -0.89 18.50 -1.57
N LYS A 91 -0.62 18.45 -2.88
CA LYS A 91 -1.45 19.10 -3.90
C LYS A 91 -2.53 18.11 -4.33
N PRO A 92 -3.83 18.40 -4.17
CA PRO A 92 -4.89 17.51 -4.62
C PRO A 92 -4.75 17.12 -6.09
N VAL A 93 -5.06 15.87 -6.41
CA VAL A 93 -4.96 15.32 -7.77
C VAL A 93 -6.23 14.56 -8.11
N LEU A 94 -6.77 14.81 -9.30
CA LEU A 94 -7.87 14.05 -9.87
C LEU A 94 -7.33 13.12 -10.95
N VAL A 95 -7.37 11.82 -10.70
CA VAL A 95 -6.96 10.78 -11.66
C VAL A 95 -8.20 10.13 -12.22
N TYR A 96 -8.27 9.88 -13.53
CA TYR A 96 -9.38 9.17 -14.15
C TYR A 96 -8.89 8.05 -15.06
N ARG A 97 -9.73 7.02 -15.21
CA ARG A 97 -9.42 5.86 -16.03
C ARG A 97 -9.93 6.08 -17.45
N ILE A 98 -9.01 6.23 -18.41
CA ILE A 98 -9.32 6.32 -19.84
C ILE A 98 -9.75 4.94 -20.36
N MET A 99 -8.97 3.90 -20.02
CA MET A 99 -9.28 2.51 -20.37
C MET A 99 -8.62 1.54 -19.39
N ALA A 100 -8.69 0.22 -19.63
CA ALA A 100 -8.01 -0.75 -18.78
C ALA A 100 -6.51 -0.43 -18.65
N CYS A 101 -6.05 -0.28 -17.41
CA CYS A 101 -4.67 0.02 -17.07
C CYS A 101 -4.09 1.36 -17.58
N ILE A 102 -4.89 2.22 -18.21
CA ILE A 102 -4.47 3.57 -18.66
C ILE A 102 -5.22 4.62 -17.87
N TYR A 103 -4.46 5.46 -17.18
CA TYR A 103 -4.94 6.51 -16.29
C TYR A 103 -4.33 7.85 -16.71
N ALA A 104 -5.10 8.92 -16.54
CA ALA A 104 -4.64 10.28 -16.78
C ALA A 104 -5.07 11.19 -15.62
N GLU A 105 -4.39 12.33 -15.52
CA GLU A 105 -4.69 13.36 -14.54
C GLU A 105 -5.54 14.47 -15.16
N ALA A 106 -6.55 14.92 -14.44
CA ALA A 106 -7.33 16.10 -14.77
C ALA A 106 -6.77 17.30 -13.98
N LYS A 107 -6.63 18.44 -14.64
CA LYS A 107 -6.24 19.68 -13.98
C LYS A 107 -7.37 20.13 -13.06
N ILE A 108 -7.06 20.27 -11.78
CA ILE A 108 -7.96 20.89 -10.79
C ILE A 108 -7.67 22.40 -10.81
N PRO A 109 -8.70 23.27 -10.95
CA PRO A 109 -8.53 24.71 -10.83
C PRO A 109 -7.95 25.10 -9.47
N GLU A 110 -6.96 26.00 -9.44
CA GLU A 110 -6.23 26.34 -8.21
C GLU A 110 -7.07 27.11 -7.18
N GLU A 111 -8.18 27.68 -7.63
CA GLU A 111 -9.16 28.39 -6.80
C GLU A 111 -9.95 27.43 -5.88
N LEU A 112 -10.06 26.15 -6.25
CA LEU A 112 -10.77 25.16 -5.46
C LEU A 112 -9.90 24.71 -4.29
N THR A 113 -10.26 25.16 -3.09
CA THR A 113 -9.46 24.93 -1.88
C THR A 113 -10.18 24.08 -0.85
N THR A 114 -11.52 24.02 -0.90
CA THR A 114 -12.30 23.24 0.06
C THR A 114 -12.55 21.82 -0.44
N GLU A 115 -12.65 20.88 0.49
CA GLU A 115 -12.92 19.48 0.19
C GLU A 115 -14.25 19.29 -0.56
N GLU A 116 -15.29 20.04 -0.19
CA GLU A 116 -16.61 20.00 -0.82
C GLU A 116 -16.55 20.47 -2.28
N GLN A 117 -15.86 21.58 -2.54
CA GLN A 117 -15.63 22.10 -3.89
C GLN A 117 -14.88 21.09 -4.78
N LEU A 118 -13.85 20.45 -4.21
CA LEU A 118 -13.05 19.46 -4.93
C LEU A 118 -13.87 18.20 -5.25
N LYS A 119 -14.71 17.75 -4.31
CA LYS A 119 -15.64 16.63 -4.50
C LYS A 119 -16.67 16.94 -5.57
N GLU A 120 -17.26 18.13 -5.53
CA GLU A 120 -18.25 18.57 -6.51
C GLU A 120 -17.63 18.65 -7.91
N PHE A 121 -16.48 19.30 -8.04
CA PHE A 121 -15.74 19.38 -9.31
C PHE A 121 -15.44 17.99 -9.87
N ALA A 122 -14.93 17.09 -9.03
CA ALA A 122 -14.56 15.75 -9.47
C ALA A 122 -15.79 14.88 -9.82
N GLY A 123 -16.90 15.05 -9.10
CA GLY A 123 -18.20 14.44 -9.40
C GLY A 123 -18.76 14.91 -10.74
N ASN A 124 -18.73 16.22 -11.00
CA ASN A 124 -19.17 16.82 -12.26
C ASN A 124 -18.29 16.34 -13.43
N PHE A 125 -16.96 16.37 -13.26
CA PHE A 125 -16.01 15.86 -14.24
C PHE A 125 -16.30 14.40 -14.63
N ALA A 126 -16.50 13.53 -13.63
CA ALA A 126 -16.79 12.12 -13.86
C ALA A 126 -18.13 11.90 -14.58
N ARG A 127 -19.17 12.68 -14.21
CA ARG A 127 -20.51 12.59 -14.79
C ARG A 127 -20.55 13.05 -16.25
N GLU A 128 -19.91 14.18 -16.54
CA GLU A 128 -19.87 14.78 -17.88
C GLU A 128 -19.10 13.89 -18.86
N ARG A 129 -17.93 13.38 -18.44
CA ARG A 129 -17.07 12.58 -19.30
C ARG A 129 -17.33 11.08 -19.26
N LYS A 130 -18.24 10.63 -18.38
CA LYS A 130 -18.57 9.21 -18.15
C LYS A 130 -17.36 8.35 -17.79
N PHE A 131 -16.41 8.91 -17.03
CA PHE A 131 -15.24 8.18 -16.55
C PHE A 131 -15.35 7.84 -15.06
N LYS A 132 -14.69 6.75 -14.67
CA LYS A 132 -14.38 6.48 -13.27
C LYS A 132 -13.17 7.30 -12.88
N ALA A 133 -13.23 7.93 -11.70
CA ALA A 133 -12.17 8.80 -11.21
C ALA A 133 -11.82 8.55 -9.74
N TRP A 134 -10.66 9.04 -9.34
CA TRP A 134 -10.13 9.04 -7.99
C TRP A 134 -9.64 10.44 -7.66
N LEU A 135 -10.25 11.04 -6.64
CA LEU A 135 -9.80 12.31 -6.10
C LEU A 135 -8.91 12.02 -4.89
N LYS A 136 -7.62 12.33 -5.02
CA LYS A 136 -6.65 12.30 -3.92
C LYS A 136 -6.60 13.69 -3.30
N LEU A 137 -6.95 13.81 -2.04
CA LEU A 137 -6.90 15.07 -1.30
C LEU A 137 -5.66 15.19 -0.43
N ASP A 138 -5.17 14.06 0.05
CA ASP A 138 -3.99 13.97 0.90
C ASP A 138 -3.23 12.67 0.59
N TYR A 139 -2.07 12.50 1.21
CA TYR A 139 -1.24 11.30 1.11
C TYR A 139 -1.94 10.00 1.57
N ASN A 140 -3.02 10.10 2.35
CA ASN A 140 -3.76 8.95 2.88
C ASN A 140 -5.27 8.98 2.62
N ILE A 141 -5.81 10.03 1.99
CA ILE A 141 -7.25 10.20 1.73
C ILE A 141 -7.50 10.18 0.23
N THR A 142 -8.27 9.18 -0.21
CA THR A 142 -8.73 9.06 -1.60
C THR A 142 -10.24 8.84 -1.65
N TYR A 143 -10.91 9.56 -2.54
CA TYR A 143 -12.31 9.38 -2.87
C TYR A 143 -12.45 8.68 -4.21
N PHE A 144 -13.30 7.66 -4.29
CA PHE A 144 -13.65 7.03 -5.56
C PHE A 144 -14.92 7.67 -6.12
N ILE A 145 -14.92 7.89 -7.44
CA ILE A 145 -16.00 8.59 -8.13
C ILE A 145 -16.46 7.73 -9.30
N ASN A 146 -17.73 7.39 -9.27
CA ASN A 146 -18.37 6.63 -10.34
C ASN A 146 -18.72 7.50 -11.54
N THR A 147 -19.07 6.85 -12.65
CA THR A 147 -19.44 7.50 -13.92
C THR A 147 -20.74 8.32 -13.85
N ASP A 148 -21.52 8.18 -12.78
CA ASP A 148 -22.70 9.00 -12.47
C ASP A 148 -22.36 10.26 -11.66
N GLY A 149 -21.09 10.40 -11.26
CA GLY A 149 -20.60 11.49 -10.41
C GLY A 149 -20.82 11.25 -8.91
N LYS A 150 -21.30 10.07 -8.49
CA LYS A 150 -21.40 9.75 -7.06
C LYS A 150 -20.00 9.55 -6.48
N VAL A 151 -19.72 10.30 -5.42
CA VAL A 151 -18.51 10.21 -4.62
C VAL A 151 -18.73 9.19 -3.50
N SER A 152 -17.81 8.24 -3.35
CA SER A 152 -17.86 7.25 -2.27
C SER A 152 -17.44 7.86 -0.92
N GLU A 153 -17.62 7.11 0.16
CA GLU A 153 -16.91 7.36 1.41
C GLU A 153 -15.38 7.41 1.19
N PRO A 154 -14.64 8.18 2.01
CA PRO A 154 -13.19 8.27 1.89
C PRO A 154 -12.55 6.93 2.18
N ILE A 155 -11.71 6.49 1.25
CA ILE A 155 -10.79 5.40 1.51
C ILE A 155 -9.58 6.02 2.20
N ARG A 156 -9.52 5.83 3.53
CA ARG A 156 -8.32 6.10 4.31
C ARG A 156 -7.40 4.91 4.17
N SER A 157 -6.46 5.00 3.26
CA SER A 157 -5.48 3.93 3.04
C SER A 157 -4.08 4.49 3.00
N ILE A 158 -3.30 3.98 3.93
CA ILE A 158 -1.88 4.27 4.06
C ILE A 158 -1.08 3.53 2.97
N ALA A 159 -1.67 2.51 2.35
CA ALA A 159 -1.05 1.78 1.24
C ALA A 159 -0.90 2.58 -0.05
N SER A 160 -1.45 3.80 -0.07
CA SER A 160 -1.34 4.72 -1.19
C SER A 160 -0.06 5.57 -1.17
N LEU A 161 0.73 5.53 -0.08
CA LEU A 161 2.07 6.11 -0.11
C LEU A 161 2.95 5.33 -1.09
N PRO A 162 3.53 6.00 -2.09
CA PRO A 162 4.47 5.34 -2.98
C PRO A 162 5.64 4.78 -2.18
N TYR A 163 6.13 3.60 -2.56
CA TYR A 163 7.29 2.94 -1.95
C TYR A 163 8.51 3.88 -1.79
N ALA A 164 8.64 4.88 -2.67
CA ALA A 164 9.66 5.92 -2.61
C ALA A 164 9.60 6.82 -1.37
N TYR A 165 8.45 6.94 -0.70
CA TYR A 165 8.28 7.75 0.52
C TYR A 165 8.41 6.92 1.81
N VAL A 166 8.48 5.60 1.67
CA VAL A 166 8.52 4.64 2.78
C VAL A 166 9.96 4.20 3.11
N LYS A 167 10.89 4.32 2.15
CA LYS A 167 12.32 4.10 2.36
C LYS A 167 13.06 5.35 2.81
#